data_AF-A0A2A8HXC1-F1
#
_entry.id   AF-A0A2A8HXC1-F1
#
_cell.length_a   1.000
_cell.length_b   1.000
_cell.length_c   1.000
_cell.angle_alpha   90.00
_cell.angle_beta   90.00
_cell.angle_gamma   90.00
#
_symmetry.space_group_name_H-M   'P 1'
#
loop_
_entity.id
_entity.type
_entity.pdbx_description
1 polymer ?
#
loop_
_entity_poly.entity_id
_entity_poly.type
_entity_poly.pdbx_seq_one_letter_code
_entity_poly.pdbx_strand_id
1 'polypeptide(L)'
;MLIGAVLAGGLIFAVRAHRDERVIRELAGDAKRVDAGPPDRTTEETCVSRSNPRILLACAVLYLNLAAREAPGPGRDAALLAALRFSERLQGEQPGSGEASVLRSLAAAQLGREHEAMVALQESYRRAPYLRDFALARIALAARSASHLDPVTRRTMLTEAIWLGRLGRRQRLAVLDALAGTDSYITVSLRLPGSPVAERPL
;
A
#
# COMPACT_ATOMS: atom_id res chain seq x y z
N MET A 1 18.21 -13.40 41.21
CA MET A 1 17.26 -12.28 41.01
C MET A 1 17.83 -11.36 39.94
N LEU A 2 17.32 -11.46 38.71
CA LEU A 2 17.71 -10.61 37.57
C LEU A 2 16.41 -10.17 36.88
N ILE A 3 15.97 -8.95 37.19
CA ILE A 3 14.89 -8.25 36.49
C ILE A 3 15.55 -7.00 35.90
N GLY A 4 15.53 -6.84 34.58
CA GLY A 4 15.90 -5.56 33.97
C GLY A 4 16.44 -5.63 32.55
N ALA A 5 15.61 -6.01 31.58
CA ALA A 5 15.82 -5.66 30.16
C ALA A 5 14.59 -6.01 29.30
N VAL A 6 13.51 -5.21 29.35
CA VAL A 6 12.37 -5.37 28.40
C VAL A 6 11.89 -4.05 27.75
N LEU A 7 12.35 -2.87 28.18
CA LEU A 7 11.74 -1.60 27.72
C LEU A 7 12.34 -0.94 26.47
N ALA A 8 13.22 -1.61 25.72
CA ALA A 8 13.84 -1.02 24.51
C ALA A 8 13.16 -1.41 23.18
N GLY A 9 12.29 -2.44 23.16
CA GLY A 9 11.69 -2.96 21.92
C GLY A 9 10.54 -2.13 21.34
N GLY A 10 9.83 -1.36 22.17
CA GLY A 10 8.63 -0.61 21.76
C GLY A 10 8.90 0.68 20.98
N LEU A 11 10.02 1.36 21.26
CA LEU A 11 10.33 2.65 20.63
C LEU A 11 10.78 2.51 19.18
N ILE A 12 11.42 1.39 18.82
CA ILE A 12 11.88 1.14 17.44
C ILE A 12 10.68 0.89 16.51
N PHE A 13 9.63 0.22 16.99
CA PHE A 13 8.39 0.02 16.22
C PHE A 13 7.60 1.33 16.04
N ALA A 14 7.50 2.16 17.09
CA ALA A 14 6.77 3.43 17.01
C ALA A 14 7.44 4.46 16.08
N VAL A 15 8.78 4.56 16.10
CA VAL A 15 9.52 5.49 15.22
C VAL A 15 9.50 5.01 13.76
N ARG A 16 9.52 3.69 13.52
CA ARG A 16 9.40 3.11 12.18
C ARG A 16 8.00 3.30 11.61
N ALA A 17 6.96 3.01 12.41
CA ALA A 17 5.57 3.26 12.05
C ALA A 17 5.30 4.74 11.70
N HIS A 18 5.92 5.69 12.41
CA HIS A 18 5.70 7.11 12.16
C HIS A 18 6.39 7.62 10.88
N ARG A 19 7.56 7.05 10.53
CA ARG A 19 8.24 7.33 9.26
C ARG A 19 7.52 6.66 8.08
N ASP A 20 6.99 5.46 8.30
CA ASP A 20 6.23 4.67 7.33
C ASP A 20 4.89 5.32 6.95
N GLU A 21 4.25 6.02 7.90
CA GLU A 21 2.99 6.71 7.64
C GLU A 21 3.15 7.91 6.68
N ARG A 22 4.29 8.62 6.72
CA ARG A 22 4.59 9.69 5.76
C ARG A 22 4.72 9.16 4.34
N VAL A 23 5.43 8.05 4.15
CA VAL A 23 5.63 7.45 2.83
C VAL A 23 4.30 6.95 2.26
N ILE A 24 3.46 6.29 3.07
CA ILE A 24 2.11 5.89 2.63
C ILE A 24 1.26 7.12 2.28
N ARG A 25 1.33 8.19 3.07
CA ARG A 25 0.59 9.45 2.85
C ARG A 25 1.05 10.18 1.58
N GLU A 26 2.35 10.16 1.30
CA GLU A 26 2.96 10.75 0.10
C GLU A 26 2.63 9.93 -1.15
N LEU A 27 2.71 8.59 -1.06
CA LEU A 27 2.33 7.68 -2.15
C LEU A 27 0.83 7.69 -2.44
N ALA A 28 -0.01 7.86 -1.42
CA ALA A 28 -1.45 8.11 -1.59
C ALA A 28 -1.72 9.50 -2.21
N GLY A 29 -0.95 10.51 -1.80
CA GLY A 29 -1.05 11.88 -2.33
C GLY A 29 -0.65 12.04 -3.80
N ASP A 30 0.29 11.23 -4.29
CA ASP A 30 0.73 11.22 -5.69
C ASP A 30 -0.23 10.48 -6.63
N ALA A 31 -1.11 9.63 -6.08
CA ALA A 31 -2.18 8.96 -6.81
C ALA A 31 -3.32 9.96 -7.12
N LYS A 32 -3.07 10.85 -8.09
CA LYS A 32 -4.02 11.83 -8.66
C LYS A 32 -4.62 12.76 -7.59
N ARG A 33 -4.10 13.99 -7.51
CA ARG A 33 -4.80 15.14 -6.91
C ARG A 33 -6.13 15.35 -7.65
N VAL A 34 -7.17 14.65 -7.21
CA VAL A 34 -8.54 15.06 -7.40
C VAL A 34 -8.80 16.00 -6.23
N ASP A 35 -8.97 17.28 -6.53
CA ASP A 35 -9.29 18.32 -5.55
C ASP A 35 -10.77 18.18 -5.17
N ALA A 36 -11.09 17.05 -4.53
CA ALA A 36 -12.37 16.83 -3.91
C ALA A 36 -12.29 17.47 -2.52
N GLY A 37 -13.14 18.45 -2.25
CA GLY A 37 -13.37 18.97 -0.91
C GLY A 37 -13.78 17.87 0.07
N PRO A 38 -14.03 18.20 1.36
CA PRO A 38 -14.51 17.21 2.32
C PRO A 38 -15.75 16.51 1.73
N PRO A 39 -15.86 15.17 1.83
CA PRO A 39 -17.01 14.48 1.28
C PRO A 39 -18.26 14.97 1.99
N ASP A 40 -19.09 15.72 1.27
CA ASP A 40 -20.44 16.04 1.69
C ASP A 40 -21.32 14.77 1.61
N ARG A 41 -22.49 14.75 2.28
CA ARG A 41 -23.47 13.65 2.25
C ARG A 41 -23.81 13.20 0.82
N THR A 42 -23.80 14.14 -0.12
CA THR A 42 -23.98 13.91 -1.56
C THR A 42 -22.93 12.97 -2.17
N THR A 43 -21.71 12.96 -1.64
CA THR A 43 -20.60 12.10 -2.07
C THR A 43 -20.84 10.65 -1.66
N GLU A 44 -21.35 10.44 -0.44
CA GLU A 44 -21.70 9.11 0.05
C GLU A 44 -22.91 8.54 -0.72
N GLU A 45 -23.94 9.35 -0.97
CA GLU A 45 -25.09 8.97 -1.80
C GLU A 45 -24.68 8.55 -3.22
N THR A 46 -23.71 9.25 -3.82
CA THR A 46 -23.19 8.92 -5.15
C THR A 46 -22.42 7.59 -5.16
N CYS A 47 -21.64 7.33 -4.10
CA CYS A 47 -20.87 6.10 -3.95
C CYS A 47 -21.74 4.88 -3.60
N VAL A 48 -22.83 5.07 -2.85
CA VAL A 48 -23.71 3.99 -2.40
C VAL A 48 -24.71 3.56 -3.49
N SER A 49 -25.22 4.51 -4.27
CA SER A 49 -26.33 4.28 -5.21
C SER A 49 -25.95 3.56 -6.51
N ARG A 50 -24.66 3.38 -6.83
CA ARG A 50 -24.22 2.84 -8.12
C ARG A 50 -23.37 1.58 -7.98
N SER A 51 -23.75 0.50 -8.66
CA SER A 51 -22.98 -0.75 -8.79
C SER A 51 -21.89 -0.69 -9.87
N ASN A 52 -21.57 0.48 -10.40
CA ASN A 52 -20.56 0.61 -11.45
C ASN A 52 -19.15 0.38 -10.86
N PRO A 53 -18.38 -0.61 -11.35
CA PRO A 53 -17.05 -0.92 -10.80
C PRO A 53 -16.07 0.25 -10.81
N ARG A 54 -16.13 1.13 -11.82
CA ARG A 54 -15.26 2.32 -11.89
C ARG A 54 -15.59 3.32 -10.78
N ILE A 55 -16.86 3.45 -10.43
CA ILE A 55 -17.33 4.33 -9.36
C ILE A 55 -16.91 3.74 -8.01
N LEU A 56 -17.12 2.43 -7.80
CA LEU A 56 -16.68 1.76 -6.58
C LEU A 56 -15.17 1.88 -6.36
N LEU A 57 -14.37 1.70 -7.41
CA LEU A 57 -12.92 1.93 -7.37
C LEU A 57 -12.59 3.37 -6.97
N ALA A 58 -13.21 4.36 -7.62
CA ALA A 58 -12.99 5.77 -7.32
C ALA A 58 -13.37 6.12 -5.87
N CYS A 59 -14.47 5.57 -5.36
CA CYS A 59 -14.91 5.76 -3.98
C CYS A 59 -13.93 5.14 -2.97
N ALA A 60 -13.47 3.91 -3.21
CA ALA A 60 -12.47 3.27 -2.34
C ALA A 60 -11.17 4.11 -2.25
N VAL A 61 -10.70 4.63 -3.39
CA VAL A 61 -9.53 5.52 -3.47
C VAL A 61 -9.78 6.85 -2.75
N LEU A 62 -10.94 7.46 -2.97
CA LEU A 62 -11.33 8.72 -2.32
C LEU A 62 -11.28 8.59 -0.80
N TYR A 63 -11.87 7.53 -0.25
CA TYR A 63 -11.91 7.32 1.19
C TYR A 63 -10.54 6.95 1.80
N LEU A 64 -9.69 6.23 1.07
CA LEU A 64 -8.28 6.04 1.50
C LEU A 64 -7.51 7.37 1.54
N ASN A 65 -7.72 8.23 0.55
CA ASN A 65 -7.10 9.56 0.50
C ASN A 65 -7.62 10.48 1.60
N LEU A 66 -8.92 10.42 1.92
CA LEU A 66 -9.49 11.13 3.04
C LEU A 66 -8.85 10.67 4.36
N ALA A 67 -8.81 9.35 4.60
CA ALA A 67 -8.18 8.78 5.79
C ALA A 67 -6.71 9.22 5.95
N ALA A 68 -5.98 9.38 4.85
CA ALA A 68 -4.59 9.83 4.87
C ALA A 68 -4.42 11.30 5.29
N ARG A 69 -5.45 12.13 5.14
CA ARG A 69 -5.47 13.56 5.51
C ARG A 69 -5.98 13.79 6.94
N GLU A 70 -6.72 12.82 7.49
CA GLU A 70 -7.27 12.87 8.83
C GLU A 70 -6.22 12.51 9.90
N ALA A 71 -6.31 13.13 11.07
CA ALA A 71 -5.56 12.71 12.24
C ALA A 71 -6.04 11.32 12.73
N PRO A 72 -5.22 10.53 13.43
CA PRO A 72 -5.68 9.31 14.08
C PRO A 72 -6.92 9.56 14.95
N GLY A 73 -8.01 8.83 14.71
CA GLY A 73 -9.27 9.00 15.42
C GLY A 73 -10.49 8.51 14.63
N PRO A 74 -11.71 8.74 15.15
CA PRO A 74 -12.94 8.17 14.60
C PRO A 74 -13.21 8.56 13.14
N GLY A 75 -12.86 9.78 12.72
CA GLY A 75 -13.05 10.24 11.34
C GLY A 75 -12.17 9.47 10.35
N ARG A 76 -10.90 9.25 10.71
CA ARG A 76 -9.98 8.40 9.93
C ARG A 76 -10.49 6.97 9.84
N ASP A 77 -10.90 6.38 10.96
CA ASP A 77 -11.37 5.00 11.01
C ASP A 77 -12.65 4.82 10.18
N ALA A 78 -13.58 5.78 10.24
CA ALA A 78 -14.78 5.78 9.42
C ALA A 78 -14.45 5.82 7.92
N ALA A 79 -13.47 6.64 7.52
CA ALA A 79 -12.99 6.70 6.14
C ALA A 79 -12.33 5.38 5.69
N LEU A 80 -11.48 4.79 6.53
CA LEU A 80 -10.87 3.48 6.24
C LEU A 80 -11.91 2.37 6.12
N LEU A 81 -12.91 2.35 7.01
CA LEU A 81 -14.02 1.39 6.93
C LEU A 81 -14.86 1.59 5.67
N ALA A 82 -15.08 2.83 5.23
CA ALA A 82 -15.75 3.12 3.96
C ALA A 82 -14.92 2.60 2.77
N ALA A 83 -13.61 2.85 2.75
CA ALA A 83 -12.73 2.32 1.72
C ALA A 83 -12.76 0.78 1.67
N LEU A 84 -12.76 0.12 2.83
CA LEU A 84 -12.87 -1.33 2.94
C LEU A 84 -14.17 -1.84 2.32
N ARG A 85 -15.32 -1.26 2.70
CA ARG A 85 -16.65 -1.62 2.16
C ARG A 85 -16.72 -1.46 0.64
N PHE A 86 -16.21 -0.36 0.09
CA PHE A 86 -16.23 -0.14 -1.36
C PHE A 86 -15.29 -1.10 -2.10
N SER A 87 -14.14 -1.43 -1.51
CA SER A 87 -13.21 -2.43 -2.06
C SER A 87 -13.84 -3.84 -2.07
N GLU A 88 -14.54 -4.22 -1.00
CA GLU A 88 -15.26 -5.50 -0.91
C GLU A 88 -16.42 -5.56 -1.91
N ARG A 89 -17.19 -4.49 -2.05
CA ARG A 89 -18.26 -4.42 -3.05
C ARG A 89 -17.70 -4.50 -4.46
N LEU A 90 -16.62 -3.79 -4.75
CA LEU A 90 -15.92 -3.89 -6.03
C LEU A 90 -15.44 -5.32 -6.31
N GLN A 91 -14.91 -6.00 -5.29
CA GLN A 91 -14.52 -7.41 -5.41
C GLN A 91 -15.71 -8.33 -5.70
N GLY A 92 -16.89 -8.04 -5.12
CA GLY A 92 -18.12 -8.78 -5.41
C GLY A 92 -18.54 -8.64 -6.88
N GLU A 93 -18.49 -7.42 -7.41
CA GLU A 93 -18.84 -7.12 -8.82
C GLU A 93 -17.76 -7.58 -9.81
N GLN A 94 -16.50 -7.52 -9.40
CA GLN A 94 -15.34 -7.93 -10.19
C GLN A 94 -14.42 -8.80 -9.33
N PRO A 95 -14.72 -10.10 -9.23
CA PRO A 95 -13.88 -11.01 -8.46
C PRO A 95 -12.42 -10.87 -8.88
N GLY A 96 -12.07 -10.92 -10.16
CA GLY A 96 -10.67 -10.81 -10.60
C GLY A 96 -9.92 -9.49 -10.34
N SER A 97 -10.51 -8.48 -9.69
CA SER A 97 -9.82 -7.18 -9.51
C SER A 97 -8.66 -7.25 -8.52
N GLY A 98 -7.44 -7.09 -9.05
CA GLY A 98 -6.24 -6.93 -8.25
C GLY A 98 -6.25 -5.62 -7.47
N GLU A 99 -6.72 -4.53 -8.08
CA GLU A 99 -6.81 -3.19 -7.49
C GLU A 99 -7.71 -3.18 -6.25
N ALA A 100 -8.88 -3.79 -6.34
CA ALA A 100 -9.79 -3.94 -5.19
C ALA A 100 -9.11 -4.67 -4.02
N SER A 101 -8.35 -5.73 -4.32
CA SER A 101 -7.58 -6.48 -3.33
C SER A 101 -6.45 -5.63 -2.70
N VAL A 102 -5.79 -4.76 -3.47
CA VAL A 102 -4.79 -3.81 -2.95
C VAL A 102 -5.44 -2.79 -2.02
N LEU A 103 -6.55 -2.17 -2.43
CA LEU A 103 -7.24 -1.15 -1.65
C LEU A 103 -7.78 -1.74 -0.33
N ARG A 104 -8.33 -2.96 -0.38
CA ARG A 104 -8.73 -3.70 0.83
C ARG A 104 -7.54 -3.94 1.76
N SER A 105 -6.40 -4.36 1.21
CA SER A 105 -5.17 -4.57 1.98
C SER A 105 -4.67 -3.30 2.67
N LEU A 106 -4.63 -2.18 1.94
CA LEU A 106 -4.21 -0.89 2.46
C LEU A 106 -5.14 -0.37 3.56
N ALA A 107 -6.46 -0.49 3.38
CA ALA A 107 -7.43 -0.07 4.39
C ALA A 107 -7.34 -0.93 5.66
N ALA A 108 -7.29 -2.25 5.51
CA ALA A 108 -7.15 -3.19 6.62
C ALA A 108 -5.84 -2.98 7.40
N ALA A 109 -4.72 -2.74 6.70
CA ALA A 109 -3.44 -2.48 7.35
C ALA A 109 -3.49 -1.21 8.22
N GLN A 110 -4.12 -0.13 7.72
CA GLN A 110 -4.27 1.11 8.48
C GLN A 110 -5.25 1.02 9.65
N LEU A 111 -6.19 0.08 9.61
CA LEU A 111 -7.09 -0.26 10.73
C LEU A 111 -6.46 -1.20 11.76
N GLY A 112 -5.18 -1.58 11.60
CA GLY A 112 -4.52 -2.56 12.47
C GLY A 112 -5.03 -4.00 12.28
N ARG A 113 -5.72 -4.31 11.17
CA ARG A 113 -6.23 -5.64 10.85
C ARG A 113 -5.20 -6.43 10.03
N GLU A 114 -4.06 -6.73 10.65
CA GLU A 114 -2.89 -7.26 9.97
C GLU A 114 -3.16 -8.55 9.18
N HIS A 115 -3.86 -9.52 9.77
CA HIS A 115 -4.18 -10.78 9.09
C HIS A 115 -5.02 -10.57 7.83
N GLU A 116 -6.07 -9.77 7.93
CA GLU A 116 -6.95 -9.41 6.80
C GLU A 116 -6.17 -8.70 5.70
N ALA A 117 -5.29 -7.76 6.10
CA ALA A 117 -4.42 -7.02 5.19
C ALA A 117 -3.49 -7.95 4.41
N MET A 118 -2.87 -8.94 5.08
CA MET A 118 -1.95 -9.89 4.45
C MET A 118 -2.65 -10.86 3.50
N VAL A 119 -3.84 -11.33 3.88
CA VAL A 119 -4.67 -12.17 2.98
C VAL A 119 -5.04 -11.38 1.72
N ALA A 120 -5.49 -10.13 1.87
CA ALA A 120 -5.83 -9.27 0.74
C ALA A 120 -4.61 -8.92 -0.14
N LEU A 121 -3.44 -8.74 0.49
CA LEU A 121 -2.20 -8.45 -0.23
C LEU A 121 -1.74 -9.61 -1.10
N GLN A 122 -1.64 -10.82 -0.55
CA GLN A 122 -1.31 -12.03 -1.31
C GLN A 122 -2.31 -12.24 -2.44
N GLU A 123 -3.60 -12.01 -2.15
CA GLU A 123 -4.65 -12.11 -3.14
C GLU A 123 -4.48 -11.11 -4.28
N SER A 124 -4.02 -9.89 -3.99
CA SER A 124 -3.75 -8.90 -5.04
C SER A 124 -2.64 -9.35 -6.01
N TYR A 125 -1.61 -10.04 -5.52
CA TYR A 125 -0.53 -10.56 -6.36
C TYR A 125 -0.95 -11.79 -7.17
N ARG A 126 -1.87 -12.62 -6.65
CA ARG A 126 -2.53 -13.67 -7.44
C ARG A 126 -3.43 -13.07 -8.52
N ARG A 127 -4.21 -12.06 -8.13
CA ARG A 127 -5.12 -11.20 -8.90
C ARG A 127 -4.48 -10.65 -10.17
N ALA A 128 -3.47 -9.83 -9.92
CA ALA A 128 -2.81 -9.01 -10.92
C ALA A 128 -1.32 -8.92 -10.54
N PRO A 129 -0.45 -9.75 -11.11
CA PRO A 129 0.98 -9.77 -10.75
C PRO A 129 1.73 -8.49 -11.17
N TYR A 130 1.17 -7.72 -12.11
CA TYR A 130 1.70 -6.43 -12.54
C TYR A 130 0.57 -5.41 -12.58
N LEU A 131 0.60 -4.45 -11.67
CA LEU A 131 -0.30 -3.30 -11.67
C LEU A 131 0.48 -2.05 -12.07
N ARG A 132 -0.12 -1.14 -12.83
CA ARG A 132 0.47 0.20 -13.01
C ARG A 132 0.03 1.09 -11.87
N ASP A 133 -1.29 1.13 -11.65
CA ASP A 133 -1.90 1.88 -10.58
C ASP A 133 -1.73 1.11 -9.26
N PHE A 134 -1.41 1.81 -8.17
CA PHE A 134 -1.18 1.24 -6.83
C PHE A 134 0.02 0.30 -6.65
N ALA A 135 0.74 -0.08 -7.71
CA ALA A 135 1.89 -0.99 -7.57
C ALA A 135 2.92 -0.49 -6.57
N LEU A 136 3.20 0.82 -6.53
CA LEU A 136 4.16 1.36 -5.59
C LEU A 136 3.71 1.21 -4.13
N ALA A 137 2.45 1.51 -3.82
CA ALA A 137 1.88 1.31 -2.49
C ALA A 137 1.86 -0.18 -2.11
N ARG A 138 1.53 -1.05 -3.09
CA ARG A 138 1.54 -2.51 -2.92
C ARG A 138 2.93 -3.05 -2.64
N ILE A 139 3.95 -2.62 -3.40
CA ILE A 139 5.36 -2.99 -3.21
C ILE A 139 5.83 -2.53 -1.82
N ALA A 140 5.54 -1.28 -1.46
CA ALA A 140 5.95 -0.73 -0.16
C ALA A 140 5.36 -1.53 1.01
N LEU A 141 4.06 -1.86 0.94
CA LEU A 141 3.40 -2.68 1.97
C LEU A 141 4.00 -4.10 2.01
N ALA A 142 4.15 -4.74 0.86
CA ALA A 142 4.68 -6.08 0.76
C ALA A 142 6.13 -6.20 1.24
N ALA A 143 6.97 -5.22 0.95
CA ALA A 143 8.36 -5.19 1.39
C ALA A 143 8.48 -5.06 2.92
N ARG A 144 7.64 -4.23 3.55
CA ARG A 144 7.59 -4.11 5.02
C ARG A 144 7.04 -5.36 5.70
N SER A 145 6.12 -6.06 5.04
CA SER A 145 5.50 -7.28 5.56
C SER A 145 6.17 -8.57 5.07
N ALA A 146 7.37 -8.50 4.49
CA ALA A 146 7.99 -9.63 3.78
C ALA A 146 8.12 -10.91 4.62
N SER A 147 8.33 -10.83 5.93
CA SER A 147 8.40 -12.00 6.82
C SER A 147 7.07 -12.79 6.91
N HIS A 148 5.95 -12.15 6.60
CA HIS A 148 4.60 -12.74 6.67
C HIS A 148 4.07 -13.18 5.30
N LEU A 149 4.83 -12.94 4.22
CA LEU A 149 4.45 -13.30 2.87
C LEU A 149 4.99 -14.68 2.51
N ASP A 150 4.17 -15.46 1.81
CA ASP A 150 4.62 -16.72 1.24
C ASP A 150 5.75 -16.49 0.20
N PRO A 151 6.61 -17.49 -0.05
CA PRO A 151 7.72 -17.35 -0.99
C PRO A 151 7.32 -16.93 -2.40
N VAL A 152 6.15 -17.32 -2.89
CA VAL A 152 5.66 -16.98 -4.22
C VAL A 152 5.29 -15.51 -4.27
N THR A 153 4.50 -15.02 -3.32
CA THR A 153 4.12 -13.59 -3.24
C THR A 153 5.36 -12.69 -3.11
N ARG A 154 6.35 -13.08 -2.30
CA ARG A 154 7.63 -12.32 -2.21
C ARG A 154 8.35 -12.24 -3.55
N ARG A 155 8.44 -13.35 -4.28
CA ARG A 155 9.08 -13.38 -5.60
C ARG A 155 8.33 -12.51 -6.61
N THR A 156 6.99 -12.56 -6.60
CA THR A 156 6.15 -11.72 -7.47
C THR A 156 6.34 -10.24 -7.16
N MET A 157 6.36 -9.85 -5.88
CA MET A 157 6.64 -8.47 -5.45
C MET A 157 7.99 -7.96 -5.98
N LEU A 158 9.06 -8.74 -5.85
CA LEU A 158 10.38 -8.36 -6.36
C LEU A 158 10.38 -8.21 -7.88
N THR A 159 9.63 -9.06 -8.58
CA THR A 159 9.53 -9.03 -10.05
C THR A 159 8.74 -7.82 -10.52
N GLU A 160 7.65 -7.48 -9.83
CA GLU A 160 6.89 -6.25 -10.07
C GLU A 160 7.73 -5.00 -9.80
N ALA A 161 8.48 -4.96 -8.69
CA ALA A 161 9.37 -3.83 -8.38
C ALA A 161 10.42 -3.58 -9.48
N ILE A 162 11.03 -4.67 -10.00
CA ILE A 162 11.98 -4.58 -11.12
C ILE A 162 11.29 -4.09 -12.39
N TRP A 163 10.11 -4.65 -12.72
CA TRP A 163 9.33 -4.24 -13.88
C TRP A 163 8.96 -2.75 -13.81
N LEU A 164 8.44 -2.28 -12.67
CA LEU A 164 8.04 -0.90 -12.45
C LEU A 164 9.25 0.04 -12.54
N GLY A 165 10.38 -0.32 -11.92
CA GLY A 165 11.61 0.47 -11.95
C GLY A 165 12.28 0.55 -13.33
N ARG A 166 11.94 -0.34 -14.26
CA ARG A 166 12.41 -0.30 -15.66
C ARG A 166 11.61 0.67 -16.53
N LEU A 167 10.44 1.12 -16.10
CA LEU A 167 9.61 2.04 -16.89
C LEU A 167 10.22 3.44 -17.02
N GLY A 168 11.09 3.86 -16.11
CA GLY A 168 11.74 5.17 -16.16
C GLY A 168 12.50 5.53 -14.90
N ARG A 169 13.29 6.62 -14.96
CA ARG A 169 14.09 7.10 -13.82
C ARG A 169 13.22 7.46 -12.61
N ARG A 170 12.07 8.11 -12.82
CA ARG A 170 11.15 8.47 -11.73
C ARG A 170 10.62 7.24 -10.99
N GLN A 171 10.13 6.25 -11.72
CA GLN A 171 9.61 5.00 -11.16
C GLN A 171 10.70 4.21 -10.44
N ARG A 172 11.92 4.19 -11.00
CA ARG A 172 13.09 3.58 -10.37
C ARG A 172 13.37 4.17 -8.99
N LEU A 173 13.46 5.50 -8.89
CA LEU A 173 13.70 6.17 -7.62
C LEU A 173 12.58 5.89 -6.61
N ALA A 174 11.32 5.93 -7.07
CA ALA A 174 10.18 5.66 -6.22
C ALA A 174 10.18 4.22 -5.69
N VAL A 175 10.50 3.23 -6.53
CA VAL A 175 10.67 1.82 -6.09
C VAL A 175 11.81 1.68 -5.09
N LEU A 176 12.97 2.29 -5.35
CA LEU A 176 14.10 2.21 -4.42
C LEU A 176 13.78 2.85 -3.07
N ASP A 177 13.06 3.97 -3.06
CA ASP A 177 12.57 4.62 -1.86
C ASP A 177 11.57 3.74 -1.09
N ALA A 178 10.59 3.17 -1.79
CA ALA A 178 9.61 2.25 -1.19
C ALA A 178 10.24 0.98 -0.58
N LEU A 179 11.41 0.56 -1.07
CA LEU A 179 12.14 -0.60 -0.58
C LEU A 179 13.21 -0.23 0.46
N ALA A 180 13.49 1.05 0.68
CA ALA A 180 14.58 1.49 1.55
C ALA A 180 14.43 0.92 2.96
N GLY A 181 15.51 0.37 3.49
CA GLY A 181 15.52 -0.27 4.81
C GLY A 181 14.86 -1.65 4.88
N THR A 182 14.61 -2.30 3.73
CA THR A 182 14.17 -3.70 3.63
C THR A 182 15.22 -4.56 2.92
N ASP A 183 15.24 -5.87 3.16
CA ASP A 183 16.14 -6.82 2.48
C ASP A 183 15.95 -6.86 0.95
N SER A 184 14.76 -6.43 0.51
CA SER A 184 14.40 -6.38 -0.90
C SER A 184 15.13 -5.25 -1.64
N TYR A 185 15.62 -4.22 -0.93
CA TYR A 185 16.36 -3.10 -1.50
C TYR A 185 17.59 -3.54 -2.29
N ILE A 186 18.46 -4.35 -1.69
CA ILE A 186 19.71 -4.81 -2.32
C ILE A 186 19.37 -5.64 -3.57
N THR A 187 18.43 -6.58 -3.42
CA THR A 187 18.01 -7.47 -4.50
C THR A 187 17.49 -6.71 -5.73
N VAL A 188 16.67 -5.67 -5.51
CA VAL A 188 16.09 -4.89 -6.61
C VAL A 188 17.09 -3.89 -7.16
N SER A 189 17.84 -3.19 -6.31
CA SER A 189 18.83 -2.18 -6.75
C SER A 189 19.91 -2.76 -7.65
N LEU A 190 20.38 -3.99 -7.41
CA LEU A 190 21.37 -4.66 -8.28
C LEU A 190 20.83 -5.05 -9.66
N ARG A 191 19.50 -5.10 -9.84
CA ARG A 191 18.84 -5.55 -11.07
C ARG A 191 18.23 -4.43 -11.90
N LEU A 192 18.20 -3.22 -11.35
CA LEU A 192 17.73 -2.02 -12.04
C LEU A 192 18.91 -1.35 -12.76
N PRO A 193 18.74 -0.94 -14.04
CA PRO A 193 19.80 -0.26 -14.78
C PRO A 193 20.15 1.07 -14.11
N GLY A 194 21.40 1.54 -14.27
CA GLY A 194 21.87 2.83 -13.70
C GLY A 194 21.65 2.95 -12.20
N SER A 195 21.77 1.83 -11.48
CA SER A 195 21.73 1.80 -10.02
C SER A 195 23.10 2.17 -9.48
N PRO A 196 23.19 3.09 -8.49
CA PRO A 196 24.47 3.52 -7.93
C PRO A 196 25.28 2.39 -7.27
N VAL A 197 24.64 1.25 -6.98
CA VAL A 197 25.30 0.05 -6.45
C VAL A 197 26.04 -0.72 -7.56
N ALA A 198 25.51 -0.73 -8.78
CA ALA A 198 26.14 -1.39 -9.92
C ALA A 198 27.36 -0.60 -10.46
N GLU A 199 27.49 0.67 -10.08
CA GLU A 199 28.56 1.58 -10.51
C GLU A 199 29.69 1.72 -9.47
N ARG A 200 29.60 1.06 -8.31
CA ARG A 200 30.73 0.98 -7.38
C ARG A 200 31.69 -0.12 -7.85
N PRO A 201 32.94 0.19 -8.23
CA PRO A 201 33.93 -0.84 -8.46
C PRO A 201 34.14 -1.62 -7.15
N LEU A 202 34.16 -2.96 -7.28
CA LEU A 202 34.50 -3.88 -6.19
C LEU A 202 35.94 -3.70 -5.74
#